data_AF-K9X8Y2-F1
#
_entry.id   AF-K9X8Y2-F1
#
_cell.length_a   1.000
_cell.length_b   1.000
_cell.length_c   1.000
_cell.angle_alpha   90.00
_cell.angle_beta   90.00
_cell.angle_gamma   90.00
#
_symmetry.space_group_name_H-M   'P 1'
#
loop_
_entity.id
_entity.type
_entity.pdbx_description
1 polymer ?
#
loop_
_entity_poly.entity_id
_entity_poly.type
_entity_poly.pdbx_seq_one_letter_code
_entity_poly.pdbx_strand_id
1 'polypeptide(L)'
;MAKGQFDVEAFYAALDSQRLSKRMTWKQVAEKSGVSASTLTRIAQGRRPDVDSMAALLTWSGLNADSFIKREQDTLTESEPLAKITAYLRADPHLTPEAASAMEAVIKAAYEKLRKDQ
;
A
#
# COMPACT_ATOMS: atom_id res chain seq x y z
N MET A 1 -9.13 7.43 24.92
CA MET A 1 -7.97 7.43 24.00
C MET A 1 -8.39 6.69 22.75
N ALA A 2 -8.38 7.33 21.58
CA ALA A 2 -8.69 6.65 20.32
C ALA A 2 -7.68 5.52 20.13
N LYS A 3 -8.15 4.26 20.06
CA LYS A 3 -7.29 3.10 19.92
C LYS A 3 -6.97 2.97 18.43
N GLY A 4 -5.77 3.44 18.03
CA GLY A 4 -5.29 3.22 16.68
C GLY A 4 -5.31 1.74 16.32
N GLN A 5 -6.07 1.37 15.28
CA GLN A 5 -6.17 -0.01 14.83
C GLN A 5 -5.24 -0.21 13.64
N PHE A 6 -4.28 -1.13 13.74
CA PHE A 6 -3.43 -1.49 12.60
C PHE A 6 -4.25 -2.20 11.50
N ASP A 7 -4.18 -1.66 10.29
CA ASP A 7 -4.76 -2.21 9.07
C ASP A 7 -3.76 -3.15 8.38
N VAL A 8 -3.88 -4.43 8.71
CA VAL A 8 -3.04 -5.49 8.15
C VAL A 8 -3.30 -5.73 6.66
N GLU A 9 -4.52 -5.49 6.19
CA GLU A 9 -4.88 -5.69 4.78
C GLU A 9 -4.24 -4.60 3.92
N ALA A 10 -4.37 -3.33 4.34
CA ALA A 10 -3.70 -2.22 3.69
C ALA A 10 -2.17 -2.37 3.72
N PHE A 11 -1.62 -2.84 4.84
CA PHE A 11 -0.19 -3.13 4.96
C PHE A 11 0.26 -4.21 3.96
N TYR A 12 -0.47 -5.34 3.88
CA TYR A 12 -0.15 -6.41 2.94
C TYR A 12 -0.24 -5.95 1.48
N ALA A 13 -1.29 -5.21 1.11
CA ALA A 13 -1.45 -4.67 -0.24
C ALA A 13 -0.32 -3.72 -0.65
N ALA A 14 0.14 -2.88 0.30
CA ALA A 14 1.29 -1.99 0.08
C ALA A 14 2.60 -2.78 -0.07
N LEU A 15 2.81 -3.83 0.74
CA LEU A 15 3.96 -4.72 0.60
C LEU A 15 3.96 -5.46 -0.74
N ASP A 16 2.79 -5.93 -1.19
CA ASP A 16 2.66 -6.61 -2.49
C ASP A 16 2.99 -5.66 -3.65
N SER A 17 2.53 -4.41 -3.56
CA SER A 17 2.85 -3.37 -4.53
C SER A 17 4.36 -3.08 -4.58
N GLN A 18 5.03 -2.99 -3.42
CA GLN A 18 6.49 -2.85 -3.35
C GLN A 18 7.24 -4.10 -3.85
N ARG A 19 6.70 -5.29 -3.61
CA ARG A 19 7.26 -6.54 -4.15
C ARG A 19 7.19 -6.56 -5.67
N LEU A 20 6.05 -6.18 -6.25
CA LEU A 20 5.83 -6.14 -7.69
C LEU A 20 6.68 -5.07 -8.39
N SER A 21 6.81 -3.88 -7.80
CA SER A 21 7.67 -2.81 -8.34
C SER A 21 9.13 -3.24 -8.44
N LYS A 22 9.61 -4.03 -7.46
CA LYS A 22 10.96 -4.62 -7.45
C LYS A 22 11.06 -5.95 -8.22
N ARG A 23 9.96 -6.40 -8.86
CA ARG A 23 9.86 -7.68 -9.61
C ARG A 23 10.30 -8.91 -8.79
N MET A 24 9.91 -8.94 -7.52
CA MET A 24 10.31 -9.99 -6.57
C MET A 24 9.21 -11.02 -6.33
N THR A 25 9.62 -12.24 -5.96
CA THR A 25 8.74 -13.27 -5.38
C THR A 25 8.65 -13.10 -3.85
N TRP A 26 7.60 -13.62 -3.22
CA TRP A 26 7.49 -13.60 -1.74
C TRP A 26 8.65 -14.33 -1.05
N LYS A 27 9.21 -15.36 -1.67
CA LYS A 27 10.41 -16.04 -1.17
C LYS A 27 11.60 -15.08 -1.08
N GLN A 28 11.82 -14.26 -2.11
CA GLN A 28 12.89 -13.26 -2.11
C GLN A 28 12.61 -12.13 -1.12
N VAL A 29 11.34 -11.77 -0.90
CA VAL A 29 10.98 -10.79 0.15
C VAL A 29 11.34 -11.32 1.53
N ALA A 30 11.00 -12.58 1.84
CA ALA A 30 11.38 -13.22 3.10
C ALA A 30 12.90 -13.15 3.32
N GLU A 31 13.68 -13.55 2.32
CA GLU A 31 15.14 -13.51 2.39
C GLU A 31 15.70 -12.10 2.60
N LYS A 32 15.19 -11.10 1.86
CA LYS A 32 15.71 -9.72 1.94
C LYS A 32 15.25 -8.94 3.17
N SER A 33 14.07 -9.25 3.71
CA SER A 33 13.56 -8.61 4.91
C SER A 33 13.97 -9.34 6.19
N GLY A 34 14.42 -10.59 6.10
CA GLY A 34 14.77 -11.41 7.27
C GLY A 34 13.57 -12.04 7.96
N VAL A 35 12.35 -11.92 7.41
CA VAL A 35 11.16 -12.60 7.94
C VAL A 35 10.99 -13.99 7.31
N SER A 36 10.36 -14.91 8.04
CA SER A 36 10.06 -16.24 7.49
C SER A 36 8.97 -16.17 6.41
N ALA A 37 9.01 -17.10 5.43
CA ALA A 37 7.93 -17.25 4.46
C ALA A 37 6.57 -17.54 5.11
N SER A 38 6.57 -18.29 6.23
CA SER A 38 5.35 -18.55 7.02
C SER A 38 4.76 -17.27 7.62
N THR A 39 5.60 -16.33 8.07
CA THR A 39 5.15 -15.01 8.51
C THR A 39 4.44 -14.26 7.39
N LEU A 40 4.99 -14.24 6.18
CA LEU A 40 4.35 -13.59 5.02
C LEU A 40 3.01 -14.24 4.66
N THR A 41 2.93 -15.58 4.67
CA THR A 41 1.67 -16.30 4.43
C THR A 41 0.61 -15.95 5.49
N ARG A 42 0.99 -15.89 6.77
CA ARG A 42 0.07 -15.49 7.84
C ARG A 42 -0.43 -14.06 7.65
N ILE A 43 0.44 -13.13 7.26
CA ILE A 43 0.05 -11.74 6.97
C ILE A 43 -0.91 -11.68 5.77
N ALA A 44 -0.64 -12.44 4.71
CA ALA A 44 -1.55 -12.56 3.56
C ALA A 44 -2.94 -13.09 3.95
N GLN A 45 -3.03 -13.86 5.03
CA GLN A 45 -4.28 -14.37 5.62
C GLN A 45 -4.91 -13.40 6.64
N GLY A 46 -4.43 -12.15 6.73
CA GLY A 46 -4.93 -11.13 7.63
C GLY A 46 -4.44 -11.26 9.08
N ARG A 47 -3.43 -12.10 9.37
CA ARG A 47 -2.83 -12.15 10.70
C ARG A 47 -1.83 -11.01 10.86
N ARG A 48 -1.93 -10.29 11.98
CA ARG A 48 -1.02 -9.19 12.28
C ARG A 48 0.41 -9.69 12.46
N PRO A 49 1.41 -9.01 11.88
CA PRO A 49 2.79 -9.27 12.21
C PRO A 49 3.06 -8.95 13.69
N ASP A 50 4.02 -9.64 14.28
CA ASP A 50 4.65 -9.15 15.50
C ASP A 50 5.50 -7.90 15.22
N VAL A 51 5.97 -7.25 16.28
CA VAL A 51 6.69 -5.97 16.18
C VAL A 51 7.97 -6.11 15.36
N ASP A 52 8.71 -7.20 15.53
CA ASP A 52 9.98 -7.45 14.84
C ASP A 52 9.75 -7.68 13.34
N SER A 53 8.78 -8.52 12.99
CA SER A 53 8.40 -8.79 11.59
C SER A 53 7.90 -7.52 10.91
N MET A 54 7.13 -6.69 11.63
CA MET A 54 6.66 -5.41 11.13
C MET A 54 7.84 -4.46 10.85
N ALA A 55 8.75 -4.29 11.81
CA ALA A 55 9.92 -3.43 11.66
C ALA A 55 10.83 -3.87 10.50
N ALA A 56 11.06 -5.17 10.37
CA ALA A 56 11.81 -5.77 9.26
C ALA A 56 11.18 -5.47 7.89
N LEU A 57 9.87 -5.63 7.77
CA LEU A 57 9.14 -5.39 6.52
C LEU A 57 9.03 -3.91 6.17
N LEU A 58 8.84 -3.03 7.15
CA LEU A 58 8.87 -1.57 6.94
C LEU A 58 10.24 -1.10 6.48
N THR A 59 11.31 -1.60 7.11
CA THR A 59 12.69 -1.29 6.72
C THR A 59 12.99 -1.74 5.29
N TRP A 60 12.58 -2.97 4.93
CA TRP A 60 12.77 -3.49 3.57
C TRP A 60 11.98 -2.70 2.51
N SER A 61 10.74 -2.36 2.81
CA SER A 61 9.82 -1.73 1.85
C SER A 61 9.97 -0.22 1.74
N GLY A 62 10.52 0.44 2.77
CA GLY A 62 10.55 1.89 2.89
C GLY A 62 9.17 2.50 3.21
N LEU A 63 8.18 1.68 3.59
CA LEU A 63 6.84 2.14 3.97
C LEU A 63 6.84 2.72 5.39
N ASN A 64 5.89 3.62 5.67
CA ASN A 64 5.72 4.21 6.99
C ASN A 64 4.60 3.48 7.76
N ALA A 65 4.87 3.06 9.01
CA ALA A 65 3.91 2.39 9.87
C ALA A 65 2.62 3.22 10.08
N ASP A 66 2.77 4.54 10.18
CA ASP A 66 1.66 5.46 10.45
C ASP A 66 0.59 5.44 9.35
N SER A 67 0.97 5.11 8.11
CA SER A 67 0.03 4.97 6.99
C SER A 67 -0.94 3.80 7.15
N PHE A 68 -0.70 2.90 8.11
CA PHE A 68 -1.51 1.71 8.35
C PHE A 68 -2.23 1.75 9.70
N ILE A 69 -2.25 2.90 10.38
CA ILE A 69 -2.98 3.08 11.63
C ILE A 69 -4.30 3.78 11.34
N LYS A 70 -5.43 3.07 11.47
CA LYS A 70 -6.76 3.69 11.39
C LYS A 70 -6.96 4.62 12.58
N ARG A 71 -7.07 5.93 12.32
CA ARG A 71 -7.47 6.94 13.29
C ARG A 71 -8.91 7.35 13.01
N GLU A 72 -9.73 7.46 14.04
CA GLU A 72 -11.17 7.84 13.92
C GLU A 72 -11.36 9.29 13.44
N GLN A 73 -10.29 10.09 13.30
CA GLN A 73 -10.34 11.54 13.04
C GLN A 73 -9.31 12.02 11.99
N ASP A 74 -8.92 11.18 11.03
CA ASP A 74 -8.10 11.64 9.89
C ASP A 74 -8.99 12.34 8.84
N THR A 75 -9.59 13.48 9.20
CA THR A 75 -10.28 14.39 8.28
C THR A 75 -9.45 15.65 7.96
N LEU A 76 -8.15 15.64 8.26
CA LEU A 76 -7.31 16.82 8.12
C LEU A 76 -6.60 16.84 6.76
N THR A 77 -7.10 17.70 5.88
CA THR A 77 -6.30 18.51 4.93
C THR A 77 -5.34 17.76 4.00
N GLU A 78 -5.66 16.51 3.64
CA GLU A 78 -4.93 15.81 2.58
C GLU A 78 -5.65 16.00 1.25
N SER A 79 -4.89 16.22 0.16
CA SER A 79 -5.44 16.20 -1.20
C SER A 79 -6.26 14.94 -1.43
N GLU A 80 -7.40 15.08 -2.11
CA GLU A 80 -8.28 13.97 -2.49
C GLU A 80 -7.49 12.76 -2.99
N PRO A 81 -7.77 11.52 -2.52
CA PRO A 81 -6.98 10.34 -2.88
C PRO A 81 -6.82 10.14 -4.39
N LEU A 82 -7.88 10.44 -5.15
CA LEU A 82 -7.84 10.38 -6.61
C LEU A 82 -6.82 11.36 -7.20
N ALA A 83 -6.73 12.58 -6.68
CA ALA A 83 -5.76 13.56 -7.14
C ALA A 83 -4.32 13.08 -6.87
N LYS A 84 -4.06 12.52 -5.68
CA LYS A 84 -2.75 11.93 -5.33
C LYS A 84 -2.36 10.82 -6.32
N ILE A 85 -3.27 9.89 -6.59
CA ILE A 85 -3.02 8.78 -7.54
C ILE A 85 -2.66 9.31 -8.91
N THR A 86 -3.43 10.27 -9.44
CA THR A 86 -3.15 10.84 -10.77
C THR A 86 -1.81 11.59 -10.83
N ALA A 87 -1.44 12.29 -9.75
CA ALA A 87 -0.15 12.96 -9.67
C ALA A 87 1.01 11.96 -9.68
N TYR A 88 0.90 10.84 -8.96
CA TYR A 88 1.92 9.78 -8.97
C TYR A 88 2.06 9.11 -10.34
N LEU A 89 0.96 8.82 -11.03
CA LEU A 89 1.01 8.22 -12.37
C LEU A 89 1.70 9.12 -13.39
N ARG A 90 1.46 10.43 -13.33
CA ARG A 90 2.12 11.40 -14.22
C ARG A 90 3.59 11.63 -13.89
N ALA A 91 3.99 11.39 -12.64
CA ALA A 91 5.37 11.54 -12.19
C ALA A 91 6.21 10.25 -12.33
N ASP A 92 5.60 9.11 -12.70
CA ASP A 92 6.32 7.83 -12.83
C ASP A 92 7.23 7.82 -14.07
N PRO A 93 8.57 7.73 -13.90
CA PRO A 93 9.50 7.72 -15.03
C PRO A 93 9.41 6.45 -15.89
N HIS A 94 8.68 5.42 -15.45
CA HIS A 94 8.52 4.16 -16.19
C HIS A 94 7.27 4.15 -17.10
N LEU A 95 6.47 5.22 -17.08
CA LEU A 95 5.27 5.35 -17.92
C LEU A 95 5.50 6.40 -19.01
N THR A 96 5.00 6.12 -20.22
CA THR A 96 4.88 7.17 -21.23
C THR A 96 3.71 8.09 -20.87
N PRO A 97 3.71 9.35 -21.34
CA PRO A 97 2.58 10.28 -21.11
C PRO A 97 1.22 9.69 -21.53
N GLU A 98 1.19 8.95 -22.64
CA GLU A 98 -0.01 8.29 -23.15
C GLU A 98 -0.46 7.16 -22.23
N ALA A 99 0.47 6.34 -21.73
CA ALA A 99 0.18 5.26 -20.79
C ALA A 99 -0.35 5.80 -19.46
N ALA A 100 0.27 6.86 -18.92
CA ALA A 100 -0.18 7.51 -17.71
C ALA A 100 -1.61 8.09 -17.86
N SER A 101 -1.90 8.72 -19.01
CA SER A 101 -3.24 9.24 -19.34
C SER A 101 -4.29 8.13 -19.45
N ALA A 102 -3.94 7.01 -20.11
CA ALA A 102 -4.83 5.86 -20.23
C ALA A 102 -5.16 5.24 -18.86
N MET A 103 -4.15 5.07 -17.99
CA MET A 103 -4.37 4.58 -16.62
C MET A 103 -5.22 5.54 -15.79
N GLU A 104 -4.95 6.84 -15.89
CA GLU A 104 -5.75 7.89 -15.24
C GLU A 104 -7.23 7.80 -15.64
N ALA A 105 -7.53 7.61 -16.93
CA ALA A 105 -8.89 7.47 -17.43
C ALA A 105 -9.62 6.24 -16.84
N VAL A 106 -8.95 5.09 -16.80
CA VAL A 106 -9.49 3.85 -16.23
C VAL A 106 -9.77 4.02 -14.73
N ILE A 107 -8.83 4.61 -13.99
CA ILE A 107 -8.96 4.81 -12.54
C ILE A 107 -10.09 5.79 -12.22
N LYS A 108 -10.17 6.91 -12.94
CA LYS A 108 -11.26 7.90 -12.77
C LYS A 108 -12.63 7.27 -13.00
N ALA A 109 -12.79 6.56 -14.12
CA ALA A 109 -14.06 5.89 -14.44
C ALA A 109 -14.44 4.84 -13.38
N ALA A 110 -13.48 4.05 -12.91
CA ALA A 110 -13.72 3.07 -11.85
C ALA A 110 -14.08 3.75 -10.51
N TYR A 111 -13.37 4.82 -10.16
CA TYR A 111 -13.59 5.56 -8.91
C TYR A 111 -14.98 6.21 -8.88
N GLU A 112 -15.40 6.86 -9.97
CA GLU A 112 -16.73 7.47 -10.08
C GLU A 112 -17.86 6.44 -9.94
N LYS A 113 -17.68 5.24 -10.51
CA LYS A 113 -18.69 4.17 -10.46
C LYS A 113 -18.76 3.46 -9.09
N LEU A 114 -17.64 3.36 -8.38
CA LEU A 114 -17.51 2.53 -7.18
C LEU A 114 -17.52 3.32 -5.87
N ARG A 115 -17.28 4.64 -5.91
CA ARG A 115 -17.48 5.45 -4.72
C ARG A 115 -18.94 5.34 -4.32
N LYS A 116 -19.20 5.18 -3.02
CA LYS A 116 -20.56 5.34 -2.50
C LYS A 116 -20.95 6.80 -2.76
N ASP A 117 -22.10 7.01 -3.39
CA ASP A 117 -22.73 8.34 -3.38
C ASP A 117 -22.76 8.80 -1.92
N GLN A 118 -22.25 10.00 -1.67
CA GLN A 118 -22.34 10.62 -0.35
C GLN A 118 -23.80 10.77 0.08
#